data_AF-A0A382QYV9-F1
#
_entry.id   AF-A0A382QYV9-F1
#
_cell.length_a   1.000
_cell.length_b   1.000
_cell.length_c   1.000
_cell.angle_alpha   90.00
_cell.angle_beta   90.00
_cell.angle_gamma   90.00
#
_symmetry.space_group_name_H-M   'P 1'
#
loop_
_entity.id
_entity.type
_entity.pdbx_description
1 polymer ?
#
loop_
_entity_poly.entity_id
_entity_poly.type
_entity_poly.pdbx_seq_one_letter_code
_entity_poly.pdbx_strand_id
1 'polypeptide(L)'
;MNINQILIKIDEKQLFVPAFQREYVWRRVDAKNLISSLIKDYPTGTMLTWETNIPPELKGDHKYDPKQGSVKIILDGQQRITTLYILMTGKIPPYYKEDEISHDIKPLYVNIKTLELEYYKKQMMATNPLWIHITDIFKGNVRKRDVVDQMEKDEGGERISREFENVLDDNFLAIQKIKDRDFKEQIVPTQATVK
;
A
#
# COMPACT_ATOMS: atom_id res chain seq x y z
N MET A 1 -6.75 9.34 -9.46
CA MET A 1 -6.27 8.01 -9.91
C MET A 1 -6.40 7.07 -8.73
N ASN A 2 -6.91 5.85 -8.91
CA ASN A 2 -7.05 4.93 -7.78
C ASN A 2 -5.69 4.29 -7.44
N ILE A 3 -5.55 3.78 -6.21
CA ILE A 3 -4.26 3.25 -5.72
C ILE A 3 -3.78 2.07 -6.58
N ASN A 4 -4.67 1.15 -6.96
CA ASN A 4 -4.29 0.01 -7.79
C ASN A 4 -3.72 0.44 -9.16
N GLN A 5 -4.32 1.45 -9.80
CA GLN A 5 -3.81 2.03 -11.05
C GLN A 5 -2.42 2.64 -10.85
N ILE A 6 -2.15 3.28 -9.71
CA ILE A 6 -0.81 3.81 -9.40
C ILE A 6 0.20 2.67 -9.37
N LEU A 7 -0.11 1.57 -8.67
CA LEU A 7 0.81 0.43 -8.56
C LEU A 7 1.05 -0.23 -9.92
N ILE A 8 0.00 -0.45 -10.71
CA ILE A 8 0.10 -1.00 -12.07
C ILE A 8 1.00 -0.11 -12.94
N LYS A 9 0.82 1.22 -12.89
CA LYS A 9 1.67 2.15 -13.66
C LYS A 9 3.13 2.15 -13.24
N ILE A 10 3.42 1.87 -11.97
CA ILE A 10 4.81 1.69 -11.52
C ILE A 10 5.39 0.41 -12.14
N ASP A 11 4.65 -0.69 -12.10
CA ASP A 11 5.08 -1.98 -12.66
C ASP A 11 5.25 -1.92 -14.18
N GLU A 12 4.36 -1.22 -14.88
CA GLU A 12 4.38 -1.02 -16.33
C GLU A 12 5.40 0.04 -16.79
N LYS A 13 6.16 0.65 -15.86
CA LYS A 13 7.12 1.73 -16.16
C LYS A 13 6.44 2.90 -16.89
N GLN A 14 5.30 3.34 -16.37
CA GLN A 14 4.56 4.52 -16.82
C GLN A 14 4.53 5.64 -15.77
N LEU A 15 4.88 5.33 -14.52
CA LEU A 15 4.97 6.27 -13.42
C LEU A 15 6.34 6.14 -12.72
N PHE A 16 7.09 7.24 -12.69
CA PHE A 16 8.48 7.26 -12.24
C PHE A 16 8.73 8.20 -11.07
N VAL A 17 9.88 8.03 -10.42
CA VAL A 17 10.39 8.92 -9.38
C VAL A 17 11.67 9.60 -9.89
N PRO A 18 11.82 10.93 -9.80
CA PRO A 18 13.06 11.61 -10.16
C PRO A 18 14.23 11.26 -9.24
N ALA A 19 15.45 11.21 -9.78
CA ALA A 19 16.67 10.90 -9.04
C ALA A 19 17.00 11.89 -7.91
N PHE A 20 16.63 13.17 -8.08
CA PHE A 20 16.84 14.20 -7.06
C PHE A 20 15.92 14.05 -5.84
N GLN A 21 14.90 13.19 -5.89
CA GLN A 21 14.06 12.94 -4.74
C GLN A 21 14.83 12.20 -3.65
N ARG A 22 14.51 12.51 -2.39
CA ARG A 22 15.12 11.83 -1.25
C ARG A 22 14.80 10.33 -1.20
N GLU A 23 15.63 9.61 -0.48
CA GLU A 23 15.43 8.19 -0.16
C GLU A 23 14.18 7.95 0.71
N TYR A 24 13.79 6.68 0.83
CA TYR A 24 12.65 6.29 1.66
C TYR A 24 13.01 6.38 3.15
N VAL A 25 12.42 7.36 3.84
CA VAL A 25 12.71 7.65 5.26
C VAL A 25 11.54 7.37 6.22
N TRP A 26 10.42 6.87 5.70
CA TRP A 26 9.26 6.56 6.53
C TRP A 26 9.53 5.34 7.41
N ARG A 27 9.14 5.46 8.69
CA ARG A 27 9.27 4.39 9.68
C ARG A 27 7.96 3.62 9.78
N ARG A 28 8.01 2.54 10.56
CA ARG A 28 6.86 1.71 10.93
C ARG A 28 5.63 2.52 11.36
N VAL A 29 5.82 3.54 12.18
CA VAL A 29 4.70 4.39 12.65
C VAL A 29 4.03 5.17 11.51
N ASP A 30 4.80 5.66 10.54
CA ASP A 30 4.29 6.43 9.41
C ASP A 30 3.47 5.55 8.47
N ALA A 31 3.99 4.35 8.18
CA ALA A 31 3.29 3.36 7.38
C ALA A 31 1.98 2.90 8.04
N LYS A 32 2.02 2.60 9.34
CA LYS A 32 0.83 2.27 10.12
C LYS A 32 -0.22 3.38 10.10
N ASN A 33 0.22 4.63 10.28
CA ASN A 33 -0.68 5.79 10.29
C ASN A 33 -1.35 5.99 8.92
N LEU A 34 -0.61 5.82 7.82
CA LEU A 34 -1.19 5.92 6.47
C LEU A 34 -2.30 4.87 6.26
N ILE A 35 -2.04 3.60 6.58
CA ILE A 35 -3.05 2.55 6.46
C ILE A 35 -4.22 2.82 7.40
N SER A 36 -3.97 3.24 8.65
CA SER A 36 -5.05 3.57 9.58
C SER A 36 -5.94 4.69 9.04
N SER A 37 -5.37 5.73 8.43
CA SER A 37 -6.14 6.81 7.82
C SER A 37 -6.96 6.32 6.64
N LEU A 38 -6.40 5.42 5.81
CA LEU A 38 -7.14 4.82 4.70
C LEU A 38 -8.31 3.97 5.18
N ILE A 39 -8.13 3.13 6.20
CA ILE A 39 -9.21 2.33 6.80
C ILE A 39 -10.33 3.23 7.34
N LYS A 40 -9.98 4.36 7.97
CA LYS A 40 -10.92 5.28 8.63
C LYS A 40 -11.52 6.37 7.72
N ASP A 41 -11.29 6.30 6.41
CA ASP A 41 -11.73 7.35 5.47
C ASP A 41 -11.18 8.76 5.76
N TYR A 42 -10.02 8.84 6.40
CA TYR A 42 -9.37 10.12 6.68
C TYR A 42 -8.58 10.63 5.46
N PRO A 43 -8.45 11.96 5.30
CA PRO A 43 -7.64 12.53 4.23
C PRO A 43 -6.18 12.07 4.29
N THR A 44 -5.67 11.54 3.18
CA THR A 44 -4.27 11.08 3.05
C THR A 44 -3.42 11.98 2.15
N GLY A 45 -3.92 13.19 1.88
CA GLY A 45 -3.29 14.21 1.04
C GLY A 45 -3.47 13.96 -0.46
N THR A 46 -2.66 14.64 -1.27
CA THR A 46 -2.64 14.54 -2.74
C THR A 46 -1.29 14.03 -3.23
N MET A 47 -1.23 13.48 -4.44
CA MET A 47 -0.01 13.25 -5.21
C MET A 47 0.14 14.38 -6.22
N LEU A 48 1.34 14.92 -6.36
CA LEU A 48 1.68 15.82 -7.47
C LEU A 48 2.45 15.04 -8.52
N THR A 49 1.96 15.06 -9.75
CA THR A 49 2.62 14.42 -10.89
C THR A 49 2.95 15.43 -11.97
N TRP A 50 3.95 15.11 -12.79
CA TRP A 50 4.33 15.88 -13.96
C TRP A 50 4.41 14.96 -15.17
N GLU A 51 3.69 15.30 -16.24
CA GLU A 51 3.78 14.61 -17.52
C GLU A 51 4.78 15.35 -18.41
N THR A 52 5.78 14.65 -18.96
CA THR A 52 6.84 15.27 -19.78
C THR A 52 7.43 14.30 -20.80
N ASN A 53 7.92 14.83 -21.92
CA ASN A 53 8.71 14.10 -22.94
C ASN A 53 10.22 14.24 -22.70
N ILE A 54 10.62 15.03 -21.71
CA ILE A 54 12.01 15.31 -21.37
C ILE A 54 12.13 15.16 -19.85
N PRO A 55 12.01 13.92 -19.32
CA PRO A 55 12.12 13.69 -17.89
C PRO A 55 13.54 14.03 -17.40
N PRO A 56 13.70 14.51 -16.16
CA PRO A 56 14.99 14.49 -15.47
C PRO A 56 15.48 13.06 -15.31
N GLU A 57 16.70 12.90 -14.78
CA GLU A 57 17.21 11.61 -14.37
C GLU A 57 16.20 10.91 -13.44
N LEU A 58 15.95 9.61 -13.68
CA LEU A 58 14.97 8.80 -12.97
C LEU A 58 15.68 7.91 -11.95
N LYS A 59 15.02 7.61 -10.84
CA LYS A 59 15.49 6.60 -9.89
C LYS A 59 15.39 5.19 -10.46
N GLY A 60 16.31 4.33 -10.01
CA GLY A 60 16.43 2.95 -10.44
C GLY A 60 17.15 2.81 -11.79
N ASP A 61 17.10 1.61 -12.36
CA ASP A 61 17.88 1.27 -13.55
C ASP A 61 17.19 1.66 -14.87
N HIS A 62 16.00 2.25 -14.80
CA HIS A 62 15.25 2.60 -16.00
C HIS A 62 15.82 3.85 -16.68
N LYS A 63 16.22 3.69 -17.94
CA LYS A 63 16.59 4.81 -18.81
C LYS A 63 15.43 5.11 -19.75
N TYR A 64 14.97 6.37 -19.72
CA TYR A 64 13.91 6.85 -20.60
C TYR A 64 14.36 6.82 -22.07
N ASP A 65 13.52 6.24 -22.95
CA ASP A 65 13.66 6.33 -24.40
C ASP A 65 12.62 7.34 -24.94
N PRO A 66 13.02 8.41 -25.64
CA PRO A 66 12.11 9.37 -26.26
C PRO A 66 11.01 8.75 -27.15
N LYS A 67 11.22 7.55 -27.69
CA LYS A 67 10.21 6.81 -28.46
C LYS A 67 9.00 6.38 -27.64
N GLN A 68 9.11 6.33 -26.30
CA GLN A 68 8.01 6.01 -25.39
C GLN A 68 6.98 7.13 -25.28
N GLY A 69 7.30 8.35 -25.77
CA GLY A 69 6.42 9.51 -25.65
C GLY A 69 6.43 10.09 -24.24
N SER A 70 5.33 10.74 -23.83
CA SER A 70 5.23 11.35 -22.51
C SER A 70 5.23 10.32 -21.41
N VAL A 71 6.03 10.57 -20.37
CA VAL A 71 6.05 9.79 -19.13
C VAL A 71 5.50 10.62 -17.99
N LYS A 72 5.00 9.95 -16.96
CA LYS A 72 4.51 10.59 -15.73
C LYS A 72 5.52 10.43 -14.61
N ILE A 73 5.77 11.51 -13.88
CA ILE A 73 6.76 11.58 -12.82
C ILE A 73 6.10 12.04 -11.53
N ILE A 74 6.43 11.42 -10.40
CA ILE A 74 5.96 11.79 -9.07
C ILE A 74 6.85 12.92 -8.52
N LEU A 75 6.27 14.10 -8.28
CA LEU A 75 6.93 15.25 -7.66
C LEU A 75 6.65 15.34 -6.16
N ASP A 76 5.47 14.91 -5.71
CA ASP A 76 5.10 14.78 -4.31
C ASP A 76 4.25 13.52 -4.09
N GLY A 77 4.33 12.95 -2.88
CA GLY A 77 3.59 11.75 -2.50
C GLY A 77 4.35 10.44 -2.63
N GLN A 78 5.62 10.50 -3.03
CA GLN A 78 6.51 9.34 -3.16
C GLN A 78 6.49 8.40 -1.94
N GLN A 79 6.72 8.92 -0.72
CA GLN A 79 6.77 8.05 0.48
C GLN A 79 5.45 7.31 0.73
N ARG A 80 4.30 7.95 0.44
CA ARG A 80 2.98 7.34 0.57
C ARG A 80 2.80 6.23 -0.44
N ILE A 81 3.14 6.49 -1.69
CA ILE A 81 3.03 5.53 -2.80
C ILE A 81 3.97 4.35 -2.62
N THR A 82 5.22 4.59 -2.23
CA THR A 82 6.19 3.53 -1.88
C THR A 82 5.67 2.65 -0.75
N THR A 83 5.12 3.25 0.30
CA THR A 83 4.54 2.50 1.43
C THR A 83 3.37 1.61 0.97
N LEU A 84 2.46 2.16 0.17
CA LEU A 84 1.33 1.40 -0.38
C LEU A 84 1.80 0.26 -1.28
N TYR A 85 2.79 0.52 -2.14
CA TYR A 85 3.39 -0.49 -3.00
C TYR A 85 3.94 -1.65 -2.16
N ILE A 86 4.77 -1.36 -1.14
CA ILE A 86 5.38 -2.37 -0.29
C ILE A 86 4.33 -3.21 0.44
N LEU A 87 3.35 -2.55 1.08
CA LEU A 87 2.35 -3.25 1.89
C LEU A 87 1.32 -4.02 1.07
N MET A 88 0.97 -3.54 -0.14
CA MET A 88 -0.03 -4.20 -0.98
C MET A 88 0.57 -5.33 -1.82
N THR A 89 1.83 -5.21 -2.27
CA THR A 89 2.46 -6.21 -3.13
C THR A 89 3.39 -7.17 -2.37
N GLY A 90 3.91 -6.73 -1.21
CA GLY A 90 4.98 -7.40 -0.48
C GLY A 90 6.37 -7.23 -1.09
N LYS A 91 6.52 -6.38 -2.11
CA LYS A 91 7.75 -6.18 -2.88
C LYS A 91 8.30 -4.76 -2.70
N ILE A 92 9.60 -4.59 -2.94
CA ILE A 92 10.19 -3.25 -3.08
C ILE A 92 9.88 -2.74 -4.50
N PRO A 93 9.44 -1.47 -4.66
CA PRO A 93 9.17 -0.92 -5.98
C PRO A 93 10.45 -0.83 -6.83
N PRO A 94 10.35 -0.87 -8.17
CA PRO A 94 11.50 -0.98 -9.08
C PRO A 94 12.46 0.22 -9.08
N TYR A 95 12.08 1.33 -8.44
CA TYR A 95 12.90 2.53 -8.27
C TYR A 95 13.68 2.54 -6.94
N TYR A 96 13.61 1.47 -6.15
CA TYR A 96 14.42 1.25 -4.94
C TYR A 96 15.02 -0.16 -4.92
N LYS A 97 16.14 -0.30 -4.23
CA LYS A 97 16.77 -1.57 -3.84
C LYS A 97 16.45 -1.91 -2.39
N GLU A 98 16.64 -3.16 -1.99
CA GLU A 98 16.34 -3.59 -0.62
C GLU A 98 17.18 -2.87 0.43
N ASP A 99 18.45 -2.58 0.13
CA ASP A 99 19.39 -1.88 1.02
C ASP A 99 19.09 -0.38 1.17
N GLU A 100 18.31 0.19 0.26
CA GLU A 100 17.84 1.59 0.33
C GLU A 100 16.63 1.75 1.27
N ILE A 101 15.97 0.65 1.64
CA ILE A 101 14.83 0.66 2.57
C ILE A 101 15.32 0.39 3.99
N SER A 102 15.63 1.49 4.69
CA SER A 102 16.19 1.47 6.05
C SER A 102 15.33 0.75 7.11
N HIS A 103 14.02 0.72 6.95
CA HIS A 103 13.09 0.15 7.94
C HIS A 103 12.16 -0.86 7.28
N ASP A 104 12.18 -2.11 7.76
CA ASP A 104 11.21 -3.10 7.30
C ASP A 104 9.81 -2.81 7.89
N ILE A 105 8.94 -2.33 7.01
CA ILE A 105 7.53 -2.03 7.30
C ILE A 105 6.59 -3.18 6.94
N LYS A 106 7.08 -4.24 6.27
CA LYS A 106 6.25 -5.36 5.78
C LYS A 106 5.43 -6.07 6.86
N PRO A 107 5.95 -6.35 8.09
CA PRO A 107 5.23 -7.15 9.09
C PRO A 107 4.17 -6.34 9.84
N LEU A 108 3.26 -5.70 9.08
CA LEU A 108 2.10 -4.97 9.58
C LEU A 108 0.88 -5.90 9.58
N TYR A 109 0.26 -6.03 10.75
CA TYR A 109 -0.90 -6.87 10.98
C TYR A 109 -2.12 -6.00 11.28
N VAL A 110 -3.28 -6.49 10.89
CA VAL A 110 -4.57 -5.88 11.19
C VAL A 110 -5.43 -6.87 11.97
N ASN A 111 -6.06 -6.40 13.04
CA ASN A 111 -7.08 -7.14 13.73
C ASN A 111 -8.41 -6.97 12.98
N ILE A 112 -8.93 -8.03 12.36
CA ILE A 112 -10.13 -7.94 11.52
C ILE A 112 -11.44 -7.81 12.31
N LYS A 113 -11.41 -7.87 13.64
CA LYS A 113 -12.55 -7.51 14.49
C LYS A 113 -12.56 -6.01 14.81
N THR A 114 -11.41 -5.45 15.17
CA THR A 114 -11.31 -4.07 15.71
C THR A 114 -10.76 -3.05 14.72
N LEU A 115 -10.23 -3.49 13.57
CA LEU A 115 -9.45 -2.70 12.61
C LEU A 115 -8.18 -2.09 13.21
N GLU A 116 -7.73 -2.58 14.37
CA GLU A 116 -6.48 -2.15 14.97
C GLU A 116 -5.29 -2.63 14.16
N LEU A 117 -4.32 -1.75 13.95
CA LEU A 117 -3.08 -2.05 13.25
C LEU A 117 -1.93 -2.16 14.25
N GLU A 118 -1.12 -3.20 14.10
CA GLU A 118 0.07 -3.35 14.92
C GLU A 118 1.16 -4.15 14.19
N TYR A 119 2.42 -3.86 14.52
CA TYR A 119 3.53 -4.68 14.06
C TYR A 119 3.59 -5.99 14.83
N TYR A 120 4.10 -7.06 14.20
CA TYR A 120 4.09 -8.39 14.80
C TYR A 120 4.59 -8.42 16.25
N LYS A 121 3.74 -8.90 17.16
CA LYS A 121 4.05 -9.12 18.58
C LYS A 121 3.63 -10.53 18.96
N LYS A 122 4.61 -11.42 19.18
CA LYS A 122 4.39 -12.85 19.47
C LYS A 122 3.36 -13.10 20.58
N GLN A 123 3.44 -12.34 21.68
CA GLN A 123 2.54 -12.50 22.84
C GLN A 123 1.06 -12.23 22.51
N MET A 124 0.77 -11.36 21.54
CA MET A 124 -0.60 -10.97 21.19
C MET A 124 -1.14 -11.74 19.99
N MET A 125 -0.25 -12.16 19.07
CA MET A 125 -0.65 -12.59 17.74
C MET A 125 -0.38 -14.07 17.46
N ALA A 126 0.50 -14.75 18.21
CA ALA A 126 0.90 -16.13 17.88
C ALA A 126 -0.26 -17.15 17.92
N THR A 127 -1.28 -16.89 18.74
CA THR A 127 -2.42 -17.80 18.94
C THR A 127 -3.76 -17.13 18.62
N ASN A 128 -3.75 -15.92 18.06
CA ASN A 128 -4.98 -15.17 17.82
C ASN A 128 -5.24 -15.05 16.31
N PRO A 129 -6.20 -15.81 15.76
CA PRO A 129 -6.47 -15.86 14.32
C PRO A 129 -7.04 -14.55 13.76
N LEU A 130 -7.49 -13.61 14.61
CA LEU A 130 -7.99 -12.31 14.18
C LEU A 130 -6.89 -11.37 13.70
N TRP A 131 -5.62 -11.63 14.02
CA TRP A 131 -4.49 -10.84 13.54
C TRP A 131 -3.96 -11.40 12.23
N ILE A 132 -4.21 -10.67 11.14
CA ILE A 132 -3.82 -11.09 9.80
C ILE A 132 -2.77 -10.14 9.25
N HIS A 133 -1.77 -10.69 8.58
CA HIS A 133 -0.79 -9.90 7.85
C HIS A 133 -1.49 -9.12 6.71
N ILE A 134 -1.35 -7.80 6.68
CA ILE A 134 -2.19 -6.96 5.80
C ILE A 134 -1.94 -7.25 4.31
N THR A 135 -0.70 -7.57 3.94
CA THR A 135 -0.35 -7.95 2.57
C THR A 135 -1.08 -9.20 2.09
N ASP A 136 -1.36 -10.16 2.98
CA ASP A 136 -2.07 -11.38 2.61
C ASP A 136 -3.54 -11.11 2.31
N ILE A 137 -4.15 -10.11 2.96
CA ILE A 137 -5.49 -9.62 2.62
C ILE A 137 -5.48 -8.95 1.25
N PHE A 138 -4.50 -8.06 0.98
CA PHE A 138 -4.42 -7.35 -0.30
C PHE A 138 -4.19 -8.30 -1.48
N LYS A 139 -3.36 -9.33 -1.30
CA LYS A 139 -3.08 -10.35 -2.31
C LYS A 139 -4.19 -11.39 -2.44
N GLY A 140 -5.16 -11.41 -1.51
CA GLY A 140 -6.21 -12.42 -1.46
C GLY A 140 -5.70 -13.82 -1.09
N ASN A 141 -4.54 -13.90 -0.43
CA ASN A 141 -3.96 -15.14 0.09
C ASN A 141 -4.75 -15.68 1.28
N VAL A 142 -5.36 -14.78 2.06
CA VAL A 142 -6.26 -15.10 3.17
C VAL A 142 -7.63 -14.56 2.81
N ARG A 143 -8.67 -15.30 3.17
CA ARG A 143 -10.08 -14.90 3.07
C ARG A 143 -10.70 -14.92 4.46
N LYS A 144 -11.81 -14.20 4.63
CA LYS A 144 -12.61 -14.26 5.86
C LYS A 144 -12.92 -15.70 6.28
N ARG A 145 -13.27 -16.57 5.32
CA ARG A 145 -13.65 -17.97 5.61
C ARG A 145 -12.51 -18.74 6.29
N ASP A 146 -11.26 -18.51 5.89
CA ASP A 146 -10.10 -19.18 6.49
C ASP A 146 -9.95 -18.82 7.98
N VAL A 147 -10.24 -17.57 8.33
CA VAL A 147 -10.23 -17.10 9.73
C VAL A 147 -11.37 -17.74 10.52
N VAL A 148 -12.59 -17.71 9.95
CA VAL A 148 -13.76 -18.29 10.60
C VAL A 148 -13.54 -19.78 10.87
N ASP A 149 -13.06 -20.53 9.87
CA ASP A 149 -12.75 -21.95 10.02
C ASP A 149 -11.68 -22.21 11.09
N GLN A 150 -10.68 -21.32 11.20
CA GLN A 150 -9.67 -21.45 12.26
C GLN A 150 -10.25 -21.16 13.64
N MET A 151 -11.08 -20.12 13.78
CA MET A 151 -11.74 -19.78 15.04
C MET A 151 -12.69 -20.87 15.51
N GLU A 152 -13.52 -21.40 14.61
CA GLU A 152 -14.43 -22.50 14.93
C GLU A 152 -13.64 -23.75 15.38
N LYS A 153 -12.48 -24.03 14.77
CA LYS A 153 -11.60 -25.12 15.24
C LYS A 153 -11.01 -24.87 16.63
N ASP A 154 -10.56 -23.65 16.90
CA ASP A 154 -9.98 -23.28 18.20
C ASP A 154 -11.02 -23.35 19.32
N GLU A 155 -12.30 -23.09 19.01
CA GLU A 155 -13.46 -23.18 19.92
C GLU A 155 -14.15 -24.57 19.87
N GLY A 156 -13.44 -25.63 19.48
CA GLY A 156 -13.96 -27.01 19.55
C GLY A 156 -15.08 -27.34 18.55
N GLY A 157 -15.22 -26.56 17.48
CA GLY A 157 -16.20 -26.72 16.41
C GLY A 157 -17.48 -25.88 16.59
N GLU A 158 -17.56 -25.04 17.62
CA GLU A 158 -18.70 -24.14 17.81
C GLU A 158 -18.75 -23.08 16.71
N ARG A 159 -19.93 -22.92 16.11
CA ARG A 159 -20.16 -21.93 15.06
C ARG A 159 -20.15 -20.52 15.65
N ILE A 160 -19.38 -19.62 15.06
CA ILE A 160 -19.40 -18.21 15.44
C ILE A 160 -20.78 -17.57 15.16
N SER A 161 -21.14 -16.53 15.93
CA SER A 161 -22.42 -15.85 15.74
C SER A 161 -22.47 -15.14 14.38
N ARG A 162 -23.67 -15.07 13.78
CA ARG A 162 -23.88 -14.37 12.50
C ARG A 162 -23.52 -12.89 12.58
N GLU A 163 -23.79 -12.24 13.71
CA GLU A 163 -23.43 -10.84 13.95
C GLU A 163 -21.92 -10.65 13.90
N PHE A 164 -21.17 -11.56 14.54
CA PHE A 164 -19.72 -11.51 14.52
C PHE A 164 -19.17 -11.79 13.11
N GLU A 165 -19.73 -12.77 12.40
CA GLU A 165 -19.34 -13.06 11.01
C GLU A 165 -19.56 -11.85 10.09
N ASN A 166 -20.66 -11.11 10.25
CA ASN A 166 -20.94 -9.89 9.49
C ASN A 166 -19.91 -8.80 9.77
N VAL A 167 -19.53 -8.58 11.03
CA VAL A 167 -18.47 -7.61 11.40
C VAL A 167 -17.15 -7.96 10.73
N LEU A 168 -16.77 -9.24 10.72
CA LEU A 168 -15.55 -9.67 10.03
C LEU A 168 -15.64 -9.43 8.53
N ASP A 169 -16.80 -9.68 7.92
CA ASP A 169 -17.04 -9.45 6.48
C ASP A 169 -16.88 -7.96 6.12
N ASP A 170 -17.57 -7.08 6.84
CA ASP A 170 -17.52 -5.63 6.63
C ASP A 170 -16.09 -5.09 6.76
N ASN A 171 -15.37 -5.53 7.80
CA ASN A 171 -13.99 -5.12 8.04
C ASN A 171 -13.02 -5.64 6.96
N PHE A 172 -13.20 -6.89 6.52
CA PHE A 172 -12.39 -7.47 5.45
C PHE A 172 -12.59 -6.70 4.15
N LEU A 173 -13.85 -6.40 3.81
CA LEU A 173 -14.20 -5.58 2.65
C LEU A 173 -13.64 -4.16 2.76
N ALA A 174 -13.69 -3.54 3.94
CA ALA A 174 -13.14 -2.20 4.16
C ALA A 174 -11.62 -2.15 3.87
N ILE A 175 -10.88 -3.15 4.32
CA ILE A 175 -9.43 -3.27 4.04
C ILE A 175 -9.19 -3.51 2.55
N GLN A 176 -9.90 -4.45 1.93
CA GLN A 176 -9.72 -4.77 0.52
C GLN A 176 -10.02 -3.59 -0.41
N LYS A 177 -11.04 -2.78 -0.08
CA LYS A 177 -11.43 -1.59 -0.85
C LYS A 177 -10.37 -0.49 -0.82
N ILE A 178 -9.35 -0.55 0.05
CA ILE A 178 -8.28 0.46 0.07
C ILE A 178 -7.59 0.54 -1.30
N LYS A 179 -7.38 -0.58 -1.99
CA LYS A 179 -6.75 -0.58 -3.33
C LYS A 179 -7.55 0.21 -4.38
N ASP A 180 -8.87 0.29 -4.19
CA ASP A 180 -9.80 0.95 -5.11
C ASP A 180 -10.05 2.41 -4.74
N ARG A 181 -9.48 2.89 -3.63
CA ARG A 181 -9.62 4.29 -3.20
C ARG A 181 -8.87 5.23 -4.13
N ASP A 182 -9.46 6.40 -4.31
CA ASP A 182 -8.83 7.50 -5.04
C ASP A 182 -7.71 8.13 -4.21
N PHE A 183 -6.51 8.13 -4.79
CA PHE A 183 -5.44 9.00 -4.34
C PHE A 183 -5.51 10.27 -5.17
N LYS A 184 -5.94 11.38 -4.55
CA LYS A 184 -6.16 12.64 -5.25
C LYS A 184 -4.87 13.08 -5.96
N GLU A 185 -4.97 13.34 -7.26
CA GLU A 185 -3.83 13.66 -8.12
C GLU A 185 -3.94 15.11 -8.61
N GLN A 186 -2.84 15.85 -8.53
CA GLN A 186 -2.65 17.12 -9.21
C GLN A 186 -1.61 16.90 -10.31
N ILE A 187 -1.88 17.41 -11.51
CA ILE A 187 -1.05 17.16 -12.69
C ILE A 187 -0.45 18.49 -13.15
N VAL A 188 0.88 18.53 -13.23
CA VAL A 188 1.63 19.54 -13.96
C VAL A 188 1.65 19.12 -15.44
N PRO A 189 1.14 19.95 -16.36
CA PRO A 189 1.05 19.59 -17.77
C PRO A 189 2.42 19.61 -18.46
N THR A 190 2.49 18.95 -19.62
CA THR A 190 3.70 18.85 -20.48
C THR A 190 4.28 20.18 -20.94
N GLN A 191 3.47 21.24 -20.95
CA GLN A 191 3.91 22.58 -21.35
C GLN A 191 4.65 23.32 -20.23
N ALA A 192 4.63 22.81 -19.00
CA ALA A 192 5.30 23.44 -17.88
C ALA A 192 6.83 23.25 -17.96
N THR A 193 7.56 24.35 -17.76
CA THR A 193 9.02 24.37 -17.74
C THR A 193 9.53 24.76 -16.36
N VAL A 194 10.50 24.03 -15.82
CA VAL A 194 11.26 24.44 -14.63
C VAL A 194 12.33 25.45 -15.10
N LYS A 195 12.32 26.66 -14.55
CA LYS A 195 13.35 27.69 -14.80
C LYS A 195 14.53 27.51 -13.85
#